data_AF-A0A6I2RHC2-F1
#
_entry.id   AF-A0A6I2RHC2-F1
#
_cell.length_a   1.000
_cell.length_b   1.000
_cell.length_c   1.000
_cell.angle_alpha   90.00
_cell.angle_beta   90.00
_cell.angle_gamma   90.00
#
_symmetry.space_group_name_H-M   'P 1'
#
loop_
_entity.id
_entity.type
_entity.pdbx_description
1 polymer ?
#
loop_
_entity_poly.entity_id
_entity_poly.type
_entity_poly.pdbx_seq_one_letter_code
_entity_poly.pdbx_strand_id
1 'polypeptide(L)'
;MNNRTMVKLNACGEILDIQTFSAEKQSPHRFAVLRSDLARLETQHQTILVSDLYSFAKMWLERMSGQEIFLHIDFTWLSSFGKCGVSGFQERIRVPYACFHAFVIDNDSIDGQSRRLLSIPDTNRPRIAFQRSRNLAAVAGNPLLRHKLGLFLDRHFQWRNCTKIILTDETIPYSFAFQSYTAVGADITGGVILHQQEDLRTAYYSIHT
;
A
#
# COMPACT_ATOMS: atom_id res chain seq x y z
N MET A 1 -4.24 8.15 12.66
CA MET A 1 -2.83 8.59 12.73
C MET A 1 -2.08 7.96 11.57
N ASN A 2 -1.18 8.70 10.92
CA ASN A 2 -0.32 8.15 9.87
C ASN A 2 0.68 7.18 10.53
N ASN A 3 0.38 5.88 10.50
CA ASN A 3 1.24 4.83 11.05
C ASN A 3 2.38 4.56 10.05
N ARG A 4 3.30 5.53 9.91
CA ARG A 4 4.47 5.42 9.04
C ARG A 4 5.57 4.65 9.77
N THR A 5 6.21 3.74 9.05
CA THR A 5 7.38 3.01 9.51
C THR A 5 8.63 3.78 9.08
N MET A 6 9.49 4.16 10.02
CA MET A 6 10.83 4.64 9.71
C MET A 6 11.70 3.44 9.32
N VAL A 7 12.37 3.55 8.18
CA VAL A 7 13.35 2.60 7.67
C VAL A 7 14.72 3.22 7.87
N LYS A 8 15.54 2.60 8.72
CA LYS A 8 16.94 3.00 8.91
C LYS A 8 17.81 2.08 8.07
N LEU A 9 18.63 2.70 7.22
CA LEU A 9 19.60 2.04 6.36
C LEU A 9 20.99 2.32 6.89
N ASN A 10 21.85 1.31 6.97
CA ASN A 10 23.28 1.48 7.20
C ASN A 10 24.05 0.71 6.13
N ALA A 11 25.01 1.38 5.50
CA ALA A 11 25.90 0.76 4.53
C ALA A 11 27.19 0.29 5.24
N CYS A 12 27.61 -0.94 4.94
CA CYS A 12 28.87 -1.52 5.40
C CYS A 12 29.44 -2.38 4.27
N GLY A 13 30.36 -1.80 3.48
CA GLY A 13 30.83 -2.41 2.23
C GLY A 13 29.68 -2.89 1.32
N GLU A 14 29.70 -4.18 0.99
CA GLU A 14 28.71 -4.86 0.12
C GLU A 14 27.36 -5.16 0.79
N ILE A 15 27.24 -4.93 2.10
CA ILE A 15 26.03 -5.22 2.88
C ILE A 15 25.29 -3.92 3.19
N LEU A 16 23.97 -3.96 2.99
CA LEU A 16 23.03 -2.96 3.44
C LEU A 16 22.21 -3.51 4.61
N ASP A 17 22.41 -2.95 5.80
CA ASP A 17 21.61 -3.25 6.98
C ASP A 17 20.32 -2.42 6.98
N ILE A 18 19.18 -3.08 7.14
CA ILE A 18 17.86 -2.45 7.24
C ILE A 18 17.27 -2.69 8.63
N GLN A 19 16.73 -1.63 9.24
CA GLN A 19 15.92 -1.72 10.47
C GLN A 19 14.62 -0.95 10.29
N THR A 20 13.54 -1.47 10.88
CA THR A 20 12.23 -0.82 10.84
C THR A 20 11.79 -0.39 12.24
N PHE A 21 11.16 0.79 12.30
CA PHE A 21 10.63 1.38 13.52
C PHE A 21 9.24 1.96 13.21
N SER A 22 8.21 1.36 13.78
CA SER A 22 6.82 1.86 13.76
C SER A 22 6.40 2.26 15.17
N ALA A 23 5.20 2.85 15.31
CA ALA A 23 4.68 3.20 16.63
C ALA A 23 4.43 1.97 17.52
N GLU A 24 4.13 0.81 16.92
CA GLU A 24 3.74 -0.41 17.63
C GLU A 24 4.87 -1.44 17.73
N LYS A 25 5.79 -1.44 16.76
CA LYS A 25 6.76 -2.51 16.55
C LYS A 25 8.10 -1.98 16.07
N GLN A 26 9.17 -2.65 16.46
CA GLN A 26 10.52 -2.46 15.96
C GLN A 26 11.04 -3.78 15.41
N SER A 27 11.87 -3.74 14.37
CA SER A 27 12.53 -4.95 13.88
C SER A 27 13.37 -5.60 15.00
N PRO A 28 13.33 -6.93 15.16
CA PRO A 28 14.05 -7.63 16.22
C PRO A 28 15.58 -7.59 16.04
N HIS A 29 16.05 -7.44 14.80
CA HIS A 29 17.46 -7.31 14.44
C HIS A 29 17.61 -6.39 13.22
N ARG A 30 18.88 -6.17 12.81
CA ARG A 30 19.23 -5.59 11.51
C ARG A 30 19.10 -6.68 10.47
N PHE A 31 18.44 -6.39 9.36
CA PHE A 31 18.30 -7.29 8.24
C PHE A 31 19.35 -6.96 7.18
N ALA A 32 20.29 -7.86 6.94
CA ALA A 32 21.34 -7.69 5.96
C ALA A 32 20.84 -8.03 4.54
N VAL A 33 21.09 -7.14 3.58
CA VAL A 33 20.84 -7.36 2.15
C VAL A 33 22.11 -7.07 1.37
N LEU A 34 22.48 -7.95 0.43
CA LEU A 34 23.61 -7.70 -0.46
C LEU A 34 23.25 -6.65 -1.51
N ARG A 35 24.18 -5.72 -1.81
CA ARG A 35 24.00 -4.76 -2.91
C ARG A 35 23.79 -5.45 -4.26
N SER A 36 24.41 -6.61 -4.47
CA SER A 36 24.21 -7.44 -5.67
C SER A 36 22.78 -7.98 -5.79
N ASP A 37 22.13 -8.32 -4.67
CA ASP A 37 20.71 -8.73 -4.68
C ASP A 37 19.79 -7.57 -5.05
N LEU A 38 20.10 -6.36 -4.58
CA LEU A 38 19.40 -5.14 -4.98
C LEU A 38 19.62 -4.82 -6.47
N ALA A 39 20.82 -5.03 -7.01
CA ALA A 39 21.10 -4.84 -8.43
C ALA A 39 20.32 -5.86 -9.31
N ARG A 40 20.10 -7.09 -8.82
CA ARG A 40 19.26 -8.09 -9.50
C ARG A 40 17.79 -7.65 -9.59
N LEU A 41 17.32 -6.84 -8.63
CA LEU A 41 15.98 -6.26 -8.62
C LEU A 41 15.72 -5.34 -9.83
N GLU A 42 16.76 -4.62 -10.28
CA GLU A 42 16.67 -3.71 -11.43
C GLU A 42 16.80 -4.42 -12.77
N THR A 43 17.65 -5.45 -12.83
CA THR A 43 18.17 -6.00 -14.09
C THR A 43 17.53 -7.32 -14.51
N GLN A 44 17.13 -8.18 -13.56
CA GLN A 44 16.75 -9.56 -13.85
C GLN A 44 15.39 -9.96 -13.29
N HIS A 45 15.07 -9.51 -12.08
CA HIS A 45 13.89 -9.97 -11.36
C HIS A 45 13.10 -8.77 -10.82
N GLN A 46 11.84 -8.61 -11.25
CA GLN A 46 10.95 -7.62 -10.64
C GLN A 46 10.71 -7.88 -9.14
N THR A 47 11.10 -9.05 -8.62
CA THR A 47 10.93 -9.45 -7.23
C THR A 47 12.07 -10.38 -6.77
N ILE A 48 12.62 -10.16 -5.59
CA ILE A 48 13.60 -11.04 -4.92
C ILE A 48 13.08 -11.48 -3.54
N LEU A 49 13.59 -12.60 -3.06
CA LEU A 49 13.40 -13.07 -1.69
C LEU A 49 14.78 -13.20 -1.04
N VAL A 50 14.98 -12.49 0.06
CA VAL A 50 16.23 -12.50 0.84
C VAL A 50 15.91 -13.05 2.22
N SER A 51 16.83 -13.80 2.81
CA SER A 51 16.73 -14.32 4.17
C SER A 51 17.92 -13.86 4.99
N ASP A 52 17.68 -13.48 6.23
CA ASP A 52 18.71 -13.14 7.19
C ASP A 52 18.30 -13.68 8.57
N LEU A 53 19.20 -14.44 9.20
CA LEU A 53 18.93 -15.26 10.38
C LEU A 53 17.67 -16.13 10.17
N TYR A 54 16.63 -15.91 10.97
CA TYR A 54 15.32 -16.57 10.85
C TYR A 54 14.32 -15.74 10.03
N SER A 55 14.61 -14.48 9.74
CA SER A 55 13.69 -13.58 9.04
C SER A 55 13.84 -13.68 7.53
N PHE A 56 12.83 -13.24 6.81
CA PHE A 56 12.90 -13.09 5.36
C PHE A 56 12.20 -11.82 4.88
N ALA A 57 12.69 -11.30 3.77
CA ALA A 57 12.19 -10.10 3.12
C ALA A 57 11.90 -10.40 1.64
N LYS A 58 10.65 -10.24 1.23
CA LYS A 58 10.29 -10.23 -0.19
C LYS A 58 10.31 -8.78 -0.68
N MET A 59 11.12 -8.48 -1.68
CA MET A 59 11.31 -7.12 -2.20
C MET A 59 10.91 -7.07 -3.67
N TRP A 60 10.20 -6.02 -4.09
CA TRP A 60 9.85 -5.81 -5.51
C TRP A 60 9.75 -4.33 -5.85
N LEU A 61 9.93 -4.01 -7.14
CA LEU A 61 9.72 -2.67 -7.66
C LEU A 61 8.33 -2.54 -8.29
N GLU A 62 7.63 -1.48 -7.92
CA GLU A 62 6.36 -1.09 -8.51
C GLU A 62 6.54 0.24 -9.27
N ARG A 63 6.13 0.27 -10.54
CA ARG A 63 6.18 1.48 -11.37
C ARG A 63 4.78 2.10 -11.44
N MET A 64 4.63 3.34 -11.00
CA MET A 64 3.37 4.07 -11.06
C MET A 64 3.27 4.92 -12.35
N SER A 65 2.05 5.30 -12.72
CA SER A 65 1.81 6.24 -13.83
C SER A 65 2.45 7.59 -13.51
N GLY A 66 3.54 7.93 -14.22
CA GLY A 66 4.34 9.12 -13.94
C GLY A 66 5.83 8.87 -13.68
N GLN A 67 6.35 7.68 -13.99
CA GLN A 67 7.77 7.29 -13.85
C GLN A 67 8.29 7.17 -12.41
N GLU A 68 7.43 7.37 -11.40
CA GLU A 68 7.82 7.13 -10.02
C GLU A 68 7.89 5.62 -9.74
N ILE A 69 9.02 5.19 -9.20
CA ILE A 69 9.29 3.79 -8.84
C ILE A 69 9.28 3.67 -7.32
N PHE A 70 8.52 2.72 -6.81
CA PHE A 70 8.46 2.40 -5.40
C PHE A 70 9.10 1.05 -5.13
N LEU A 71 9.92 0.99 -4.09
CA LEU A 71 10.39 -0.26 -3.53
C LEU A 71 9.42 -0.70 -2.45
N HIS A 72 8.88 -1.89 -2.62
CA HIS A 72 8.11 -2.57 -1.60
C HIS A 72 8.96 -3.63 -0.94
N ILE A 73 8.81 -3.75 0.38
CA ILE A 73 9.47 -4.78 1.17
C ILE A 73 8.44 -5.38 2.12
N ASP A 74 8.19 -6.67 1.96
CA ASP A 74 7.41 -7.49 2.88
C ASP A 74 8.37 -8.25 3.78
N PHE A 75 8.54 -7.73 5.00
CA PHE A 75 9.27 -8.43 6.04
C PHE A 75 8.38 -9.45 6.73
N THR A 76 8.92 -10.64 6.94
CA THR A 76 8.49 -11.54 8.00
C THR A 76 9.61 -11.61 9.02
N TRP A 77 9.42 -10.86 10.10
CA TRP A 77 10.36 -10.80 11.20
C TRP A 77 10.16 -11.99 12.11
N LEU A 78 11.18 -12.84 12.25
CA LEU A 78 11.16 -13.98 13.16
C LEU A 78 12.24 -13.82 14.24
N SER A 79 11.96 -14.33 15.43
CA SER A 79 12.92 -14.42 16.53
C SER A 79 12.77 -15.78 17.20
N SER A 80 13.89 -16.44 17.45
CA SER A 80 13.92 -17.67 18.23
C SER A 80 13.95 -17.34 19.72
N PHE A 81 13.16 -18.02 20.53
CA PHE A 81 13.25 -17.96 21.99
C PHE A 81 13.22 -19.37 22.60
N GLY A 82 14.14 -19.63 23.52
CA GLY A 82 14.29 -20.95 24.15
C GLY A 82 14.71 -22.04 23.17
N LYS A 83 14.45 -23.31 23.52
CA LYS A 83 14.98 -24.47 22.79
C LYS A 83 14.30 -24.77 21.45
N CYS A 84 13.04 -24.37 21.23
CA CYS A 84 12.29 -24.68 19.98
C CYS A 84 11.22 -23.64 19.57
N GLY A 85 11.13 -22.49 20.23
CA GLY A 85 10.05 -21.52 19.96
C GLY A 85 10.45 -20.46 18.93
N VAL A 86 9.54 -20.13 18.00
CA VAL A 86 9.66 -18.97 17.12
C VAL A 86 8.48 -18.03 17.34
N SER A 87 8.75 -16.73 17.43
CA SER A 87 7.73 -15.68 17.40
C SER A 87 8.05 -14.71 16.29
N GLY A 88 7.05 -13.94 15.86
CA GLY A 88 7.27 -13.01 14.78
C GLY A 88 6.06 -12.20 14.38
N PHE A 89 6.27 -11.32 13.41
CA PHE A 89 5.22 -10.52 12.79
C PHE A 89 5.58 -10.19 11.36
N GLN A 90 4.55 -9.87 10.58
CA GLN A 90 4.73 -9.35 9.24
C GLN A 90 4.61 -7.83 9.24
N GLU A 91 5.44 -7.20 8.42
CA GLU A 91 5.42 -5.76 8.19
C GLU A 91 5.66 -5.50 6.71
N ARG A 92 4.80 -4.68 6.11
CA ARG A 92 4.96 -4.22 4.73
C ARG A 92 5.35 -2.76 4.75
N ILE A 93 6.44 -2.44 4.05
CA ILE A 93 6.89 -1.07 3.85
C ILE A 93 6.95 -0.73 2.37
N ARG A 94 6.73 0.55 2.08
CA ARG A 94 6.83 1.13 0.73
C ARG A 94 7.65 2.41 0.83
N VAL A 95 8.70 2.53 0.03
CA VAL A 95 9.57 3.72 0.00
C VAL A 95 9.84 4.15 -1.45
N PRO A 96 10.06 5.46 -1.72
CA PRO A 96 10.49 5.90 -3.04
C PRO A 96 11.83 5.23 -3.39
N TYR A 97 11.87 4.53 -4.52
CA TYR A 97 13.05 3.75 -4.87
C TYR A 97 14.24 4.65 -5.17
N ALA A 98 14.03 5.82 -5.80
CA ALA A 98 15.12 6.77 -6.05
C ALA A 98 15.86 7.19 -4.77
N CYS A 99 15.15 7.46 -3.67
CA CYS A 99 15.75 7.84 -2.39
C CYS A 99 16.51 6.69 -1.74
N PHE A 100 15.97 5.47 -1.85
CA PHE A 100 16.61 4.25 -1.36
C PHE A 100 17.86 3.94 -2.17
N HIS A 101 17.74 3.90 -3.49
CA HIS A 101 18.79 3.57 -4.44
C HIS A 101 19.95 4.56 -4.41
N ALA A 102 19.68 5.87 -4.28
CA ALA A 102 20.75 6.86 -4.13
C ALA A 102 21.67 6.56 -2.93
N PHE A 103 21.16 5.96 -1.86
CA PHE A 103 21.98 5.52 -0.72
C PHE A 103 22.76 4.23 -1.02
N VAL A 104 22.20 3.35 -1.86
CA VAL A 104 22.82 2.07 -2.27
C VAL A 104 23.88 2.26 -3.35
N ILE A 105 23.84 3.32 -4.15
CA ILE A 105 24.88 3.63 -5.15
C ILE A 105 26.01 4.48 -4.57
N ASP A 106 25.76 5.24 -3.51
CA ASP A 106 26.76 6.11 -2.90
C ASP A 106 27.91 5.27 -2.31
N ASN A 107 28.91 4.98 -3.14
CA ASN A 107 30.09 4.18 -2.80
C ASN A 107 31.08 4.96 -1.93
N ASP A 108 30.96 6.30 -1.89
CA ASP A 108 31.77 7.18 -1.06
C ASP A 108 31.17 7.36 0.34
N SER A 109 30.06 6.70 0.63
CA SER A 109 29.51 6.66 1.99
C SER A 109 30.51 5.99 2.92
N ILE A 110 31.06 6.79 3.84
CA ILE A 110 31.98 6.32 4.89
C ILE A 110 31.30 5.16 5.62
N ASP A 111 32.01 4.03 5.78
CA ASP A 111 31.52 2.86 6.53
C ASP A 111 30.89 3.30 7.87
N GLY A 112 29.61 2.98 8.05
CA GLY A 112 28.84 3.41 9.22
C GLY A 112 27.94 4.64 9.01
N GLN A 113 27.88 5.22 7.80
CA GLN A 113 26.87 6.23 7.48
C GLN A 113 25.47 5.59 7.56
N SER A 114 24.55 6.28 8.25
CA SER A 114 23.16 5.85 8.37
C SER A 114 22.20 6.84 7.74
N ARG A 115 21.19 6.33 7.02
CA ARG A 115 20.11 7.14 6.45
C ARG A 115 18.78 6.69 7.01
N ARG A 116 17.88 7.65 7.24
CA ARG A 116 16.51 7.38 7.68
C ARG A 116 15.55 7.78 6.58
N LEU A 117 14.70 6.85 6.18
CA LEU A 117 13.60 7.06 5.25
C LEU A 117 12.29 6.82 5.99
N LEU A 118 11.25 7.57 5.64
CA LEU A 118 9.91 7.28 6.14
C LEU A 118 9.16 6.48 5.07
N SER A 119 8.51 5.41 5.49
CA SER A 119 7.61 4.67 4.62
C SER A 119 6.44 5.57 4.23
N ILE A 120 6.02 5.39 2.98
CA ILE A 120 4.83 6.02 2.45
C ILE A 120 3.69 5.04 2.70
N PRO A 121 2.61 5.48 3.35
CA PRO A 121 1.47 4.62 3.57
C PRO A 121 0.93 4.16 2.21
N ASP A 122 0.47 2.91 2.15
CA ASP A 122 -0.24 2.35 1.01
C ASP A 122 -1.68 2.92 0.96
N THR A 123 -1.82 4.23 1.13
CA THR A 123 -3.10 4.93 0.96
C THR A 123 -3.29 5.15 -0.52
N ASN A 124 -3.68 4.09 -1.22
CA ASN A 124 -4.17 4.23 -2.56
C ASN A 124 -5.56 4.89 -2.48
N ARG A 125 -5.63 6.17 -2.81
CA ARG A 125 -6.91 6.90 -2.95
C ARG A 125 -7.21 6.99 -4.44
N PRO A 126 -7.98 6.06 -5.02
CA PRO A 126 -8.31 6.16 -6.43
C PRO A 126 -9.07 7.46 -6.69
N ARG A 127 -8.87 8.02 -7.88
CA ARG A 127 -9.72 9.11 -8.34
C ARG A 127 -11.12 8.56 -8.59
N ILE A 128 -12.09 9.03 -7.80
CA ILE A 128 -13.50 8.67 -7.98
C ILE A 128 -14.15 9.69 -8.91
N ALA A 129 -14.76 9.21 -9.99
CA ALA A 129 -15.46 10.04 -10.97
C ALA A 129 -16.87 9.50 -11.20
N PHE A 130 -17.86 10.39 -11.22
CA PHE A 130 -19.23 10.05 -11.61
C PHE A 130 -19.43 10.40 -13.07
N GLN A 131 -19.80 9.41 -13.89
CA GLN A 131 -20.03 9.63 -15.32
C GLN A 131 -21.38 10.29 -15.60
N ARG A 132 -22.37 10.02 -14.76
CA ARG A 132 -23.71 10.61 -14.81
C ARG A 132 -24.13 11.03 -13.40
N SER A 133 -25.01 12.03 -13.32
CA SER A 133 -25.30 12.72 -12.08
C SER A 133 -26.74 12.55 -11.58
N ARG A 134 -27.55 11.60 -12.08
CA ARG A 134 -28.95 11.50 -11.65
C ARG A 134 -29.03 11.04 -10.19
N ASN A 135 -28.47 9.87 -9.88
CA ASN A 135 -28.49 9.34 -8.52
C ASN A 135 -27.55 10.16 -7.63
N LEU A 136 -26.45 10.69 -8.17
CA LEU A 136 -25.56 11.59 -7.44
C LEU A 136 -26.27 12.88 -7.02
N ALA A 137 -27.05 13.52 -7.90
CA ALA A 137 -27.79 14.74 -7.55
C ALA A 137 -28.82 14.46 -6.46
N ALA A 138 -29.53 13.33 -6.55
CA ALA A 138 -30.49 12.90 -5.55
C ALA A 138 -29.82 12.64 -4.18
N VAL A 139 -28.66 11.97 -4.17
CA VAL A 139 -27.85 11.76 -2.95
C VAL A 139 -27.31 13.08 -2.41
N ALA A 140 -26.80 13.97 -3.26
CA ALA A 140 -26.24 15.24 -2.87
C ALA A 140 -27.28 16.18 -2.24
N GLY A 141 -28.54 16.08 -2.67
CA GLY A 141 -29.68 16.81 -2.11
C GLY A 141 -30.09 16.37 -0.70
N ASN A 142 -29.67 15.19 -0.23
CA ASN A 142 -30.00 14.68 1.09
C ASN A 142 -28.74 14.57 1.99
N PRO A 143 -28.63 15.37 3.07
CA PRO A 143 -27.44 15.38 3.94
C PRO A 143 -27.06 14.01 4.51
N LEU A 144 -28.04 13.16 4.87
CA LEU A 144 -27.78 11.83 5.43
C LEU A 144 -27.19 10.89 4.37
N LEU A 145 -27.78 10.87 3.17
CA LEU A 145 -27.27 10.05 2.07
C LEU A 145 -25.90 10.53 1.61
N ARG A 146 -25.69 11.84 1.51
CA ARG A 146 -24.41 12.44 1.17
C ARG A 146 -23.32 12.03 2.16
N HIS A 147 -23.62 12.07 3.46
CA HIS A 147 -22.69 11.62 4.49
C HIS A 147 -22.38 10.12 4.37
N LYS A 148 -23.42 9.27 4.24
CA LYS A 148 -23.25 7.81 4.11
C LYS A 148 -22.47 7.42 2.87
N LEU A 149 -22.75 8.03 1.72
CA LEU A 149 -22.01 7.79 0.48
C LEU A 149 -20.56 8.26 0.64
N GLY A 150 -20.33 9.47 1.14
CA GLY A 150 -18.98 10.00 1.34
C GLY A 150 -18.13 9.10 2.25
N LEU A 151 -18.70 8.63 3.36
CA LEU A 151 -18.03 7.71 4.28
C LEU A 151 -17.73 6.36 3.63
N PHE A 152 -18.67 5.84 2.83
CA PHE A 152 -18.49 4.59 2.12
C PHE A 152 -17.35 4.69 1.08
N LEU A 153 -17.36 5.73 0.25
CA LEU A 153 -16.35 5.96 -0.77
C LEU A 153 -14.93 6.11 -0.20
N ASP A 154 -14.79 6.78 0.96
CA ASP A 154 -13.50 6.94 1.63
C ASP A 154 -12.92 5.61 2.14
N ARG A 155 -13.77 4.66 2.53
CA ARG A 155 -13.36 3.41 3.21
C ARG A 155 -13.23 2.21 2.28
N HIS A 156 -14.12 2.07 1.29
CA HIS A 156 -14.29 0.80 0.59
C HIS A 156 -13.50 0.68 -0.71
N PHE A 157 -12.91 1.76 -1.20
CA PHE A 157 -12.22 1.80 -2.49
C PHE A 157 -10.70 1.95 -2.39
N GLN A 158 -10.10 1.74 -1.22
CA GLN A 158 -8.65 1.73 -1.03
C GLN A 158 -8.01 0.43 -1.54
N TRP A 159 -8.43 -0.02 -2.72
CA TRP A 159 -7.97 -1.25 -3.35
C TRP A 159 -6.58 -1.08 -3.92
N ARG A 160 -5.79 -2.14 -3.84
CA ARG A 160 -4.42 -2.14 -4.32
C ARG A 160 -4.37 -1.86 -5.83
N ASN A 161 -3.47 -0.97 -6.24
CA ASN A 161 -3.21 -0.59 -7.64
C ASN A 161 -4.39 0.04 -8.38
N CYS A 162 -5.53 0.26 -7.71
CA CYS A 162 -6.67 0.97 -8.27
C CYS A 162 -6.37 2.46 -8.39
N THR A 163 -6.23 2.97 -9.62
CA THR A 163 -5.91 4.37 -9.87
C THR A 163 -7.17 5.22 -10.01
N LYS A 164 -8.26 4.61 -10.48
CA LYS A 164 -9.51 5.30 -10.81
C LYS A 164 -10.71 4.39 -10.64
N ILE A 165 -11.81 4.97 -10.17
CA ILE A 165 -13.12 4.32 -10.12
C ILE A 165 -14.12 5.23 -10.81
N ILE A 166 -14.84 4.66 -11.77
CA ILE A 166 -15.93 5.33 -12.47
C ILE A 166 -17.25 4.80 -11.92
N LEU A 167 -18.09 5.70 -11.43
CA LEU A 167 -19.44 5.41 -10.96
C LEU A 167 -20.46 5.85 -12.00
N THR A 168 -21.40 4.96 -12.32
CA THR A 168 -22.52 5.20 -13.24
C THR A 168 -23.84 4.97 -12.51
N ASP A 169 -24.89 5.71 -12.90
CA ASP A 169 -26.20 5.55 -12.27
C ASP A 169 -26.74 4.11 -12.48
N GLU A 170 -27.18 3.48 -11.39
CA GLU A 170 -27.95 2.24 -11.44
C GLU A 170 -29.45 2.50 -11.64
N THR A 171 -30.15 1.42 -11.98
CA THR A 171 -31.62 1.40 -11.99
C THR A 171 -32.20 1.54 -10.58
N ILE A 172 -31.49 1.01 -9.58
CA ILE A 172 -31.86 1.12 -8.17
C ILE A 172 -31.60 2.56 -7.68
N PRO A 173 -32.58 3.22 -7.02
CA PRO A 173 -32.40 4.57 -6.50
C PRO A 173 -31.18 4.69 -5.59
N TYR A 174 -30.51 5.85 -5.67
CA TYR A 174 -29.33 6.21 -4.89
C TYR A 174 -28.12 5.27 -5.03
N SER A 175 -28.19 4.30 -5.95
CA SER A 175 -27.17 3.26 -6.13
C SER A 175 -26.37 3.50 -7.41
N PHE A 176 -25.20 2.89 -7.52
CA PHE A 176 -24.28 3.10 -8.64
C PHE A 176 -23.67 1.79 -9.11
N ALA A 177 -23.47 1.63 -10.40
CA ALA A 177 -22.55 0.64 -10.95
C ALA A 177 -21.16 1.26 -10.89
N PHE A 178 -20.12 0.44 -10.75
CA PHE A 178 -18.75 0.92 -10.78
C PHE A 178 -17.88 0.09 -11.71
N GLN A 179 -16.89 0.77 -12.30
CA GLN A 179 -15.75 0.14 -12.95
C GLN A 179 -14.47 0.69 -12.31
N SER A 180 -13.64 -0.21 -11.81
CA SER A 180 -12.29 0.12 -11.34
C SER A 180 -11.26 -0.03 -12.46
N TYR A 181 -10.18 0.74 -12.34
CA TYR A 181 -9.06 0.75 -13.26
C TYR A 181 -7.74 0.70 -12.49
N THR A 182 -6.78 -0.03 -13.04
CA THR A 182 -5.38 -0.02 -12.64
C THR A 182 -4.54 0.74 -13.67
N ALA A 183 -3.22 0.76 -13.49
CA ALA A 183 -2.30 1.27 -14.52
C ALA A 183 -2.33 0.44 -15.82
N VAL A 184 -2.80 -0.81 -15.76
CA VAL A 184 -2.82 -1.74 -16.90
C VAL A 184 -4.13 -1.66 -17.68
N GLY A 185 -5.21 -1.21 -17.07
CA GLY A 185 -6.51 -1.08 -17.72
C GLY A 185 -7.68 -1.28 -16.77
N ALA A 186 -8.83 -1.66 -17.32
CA ALA A 186 -10.02 -2.00 -16.52
C ALA A 186 -9.75 -3.25 -15.67
N ASP A 187 -10.29 -3.26 -14.46
CA ASP A 187 -10.16 -4.33 -13.48
C ASP A 187 -11.56 -4.75 -13.00
N ILE A 188 -11.85 -4.68 -11.70
CA ILE A 188 -13.12 -5.09 -11.09
C ILE A 188 -14.28 -4.20 -11.52
N THR A 189 -15.42 -4.83 -11.79
CA THR A 189 -16.73 -4.20 -12.04
C THR A 189 -17.72 -4.66 -10.98
N GLY A 190 -18.71 -3.83 -10.64
CA GLY A 190 -19.76 -4.23 -9.69
C GLY A 190 -20.76 -3.12 -9.40
N GLY A 191 -21.45 -3.22 -8.27
CA GLY A 191 -22.45 -2.26 -7.78
C GLY A 191 -22.15 -1.75 -6.38
N VAL A 192 -22.37 -0.46 -6.17
CA VAL A 192 -22.51 0.21 -4.87
C VAL A 192 -24.00 0.40 -4.62
N ILE A 193 -24.59 -0.47 -3.80
CA ILE A 193 -26.03 -0.54 -3.61
C ILE A 193 -26.41 0.00 -2.23
N LEU A 194 -27.40 0.90 -2.20
CA LEU A 194 -27.99 1.38 -0.95
C LEU A 194 -29.08 0.39 -0.49
N HIS A 195 -28.87 -0.22 0.67
CA HIS A 195 -29.83 -1.12 1.31
C HIS A 195 -30.72 -0.38 2.31
N GLN A 196 -31.84 -1.02 2.66
CA GLN A 196 -32.81 -0.53 3.66
C GLN A 196 -33.31 0.89 3.33
N GLN A 197 -33.67 1.13 2.07
CA GLN A 197 -34.08 2.46 1.59
C GLN A 197 -35.37 2.97 2.23
N GLU A 198 -36.16 2.06 2.82
CA GLU A 198 -37.39 2.38 3.56
C GLU A 198 -37.14 3.36 4.73
N ASP A 199 -35.98 3.25 5.39
CA ASP A 199 -35.54 4.17 6.44
C ASP A 199 -34.10 4.63 6.20
N LEU A 200 -33.95 5.87 5.76
CA LEU A 200 -32.64 6.46 5.47
C LEU A 200 -31.72 6.56 6.70
N ARG A 201 -32.25 6.46 7.92
CA ARG A 201 -31.42 6.46 9.13
C ARG A 201 -30.65 5.15 9.26
N THR A 202 -31.28 4.01 8.97
CA THR A 202 -30.69 2.67 9.02
C THR A 202 -30.03 2.25 7.70
N ALA A 203 -30.38 2.90 6.59
CA ALA A 203 -29.81 2.63 5.26
C ALA A 203 -28.28 2.65 5.24
N TYR A 204 -27.68 1.76 4.44
CA TYR A 204 -26.22 1.67 4.30
C TYR A 204 -25.82 1.21 2.90
N TYR A 205 -24.62 1.61 2.46
CA TYR A 205 -24.06 1.18 1.18
C TYR A 205 -23.25 -0.11 1.34
N SER A 206 -23.33 -1.00 0.35
CA SER A 206 -22.45 -2.17 0.24
C SER A 206 -21.95 -2.36 -1.19
N ILE A 207 -20.81 -3.05 -1.33
CA ILE A 207 -20.29 -3.49 -2.63
C ILE A 207 -20.90 -4.85 -2.98
N HIS A 208 -21.27 -4.99 -4.24
CA HIS A 208 -21.62 -6.26 -4.90
C HIS A 208 -20.73 -6.39 -6.12
N THR A 209 -20.07 -7.53 -6.31
CA THR A 209 -19.18 -7.82 -7.43
C THR A 209 -19.57 -9.12 -8.08
#